data_AF-A0A6N6N1D3-F1
#
_entry.id   AF-A0A6N6N1D3-F1
#
_cell.length_a   1.000
_cell.length_b   1.000
_cell.length_c   1.000
_cell.angle_alpha   90.00
_cell.angle_beta   90.00
_cell.angle_gamma   90.00
#
_symmetry.space_group_name_H-M   'P 1'
#
loop_
_entity.id
_entity.type
_entity.pdbx_description
1 polymer ?
#
loop_
_entity_poly.entity_id
_entity_poly.type
_entity_poly.pdbx_seq_one_letter_code
_entity_poly.pdbx_strand_id
1 'polypeptide(L)'
;MGFLDRLVPLDAKGEKNFERAMRAELRRDFDKAESYFTACADALQELVEKKQKKRSQPLVRHLVMAGIACVRIGRNEQALDLLDQAIAMRDDVPDAWLHAGYACAKLGRAEQAARYWQSYPQWSEDRIVAEALADTLLQWQSPGGADLDASCEAIVRAYFSQMRHNHALPPQRRDAILGKRGY
;
A
#
# COMPACT_ATOMS: atom_id res chain seq x y z
N MET A 1 -27.18 0.81 -3.19
CA MET A 1 -26.66 2.05 -2.58
C MET A 1 -27.81 3.00 -2.33
N GLY A 2 -27.85 3.62 -1.15
CA GLY A 2 -28.90 4.57 -0.76
C GLY A 2 -28.64 6.00 -1.25
N PHE A 3 -29.64 6.87 -1.21
CA PHE A 3 -29.53 8.29 -1.60
C PHE A 3 -28.43 9.03 -0.82
N LEU A 4 -28.31 8.74 0.48
CA LEU A 4 -27.33 9.38 1.37
C LEU A 4 -25.88 8.99 1.05
N ASP A 5 -25.64 7.80 0.46
CA ASP A 5 -24.27 7.35 0.10
C ASP A 5 -23.63 8.23 -0.98
N ARG A 6 -24.44 8.90 -1.80
CA ARG A 6 -23.96 9.79 -2.87
C ARG A 6 -23.52 11.16 -2.36
N LEU A 7 -23.90 11.53 -1.13
CA LEU A 7 -23.56 12.81 -0.51
C LEU A 7 -22.24 12.76 0.25
N VAL A 8 -21.70 11.57 0.52
CA VAL A 8 -20.42 11.42 1.22
C VAL A 8 -19.28 11.82 0.28
N PRO A 9 -18.41 12.77 0.70
CA PRO A 9 -17.21 13.13 -0.07
C PRO A 9 -16.35 11.91 -0.40
N LEU A 10 -15.79 11.87 -1.62
CA LEU A 10 -15.05 10.71 -2.13
C LEU A 10 -13.77 10.43 -1.34
N ASP A 11 -13.09 11.48 -0.87
CA ASP A 11 -11.94 11.38 0.04
C ASP A 11 -12.34 10.70 1.34
N ALA A 12 -13.36 11.22 2.05
CA ALA A 12 -13.84 10.63 3.29
C ALA A 12 -14.37 9.20 3.12
N LYS A 13 -15.00 8.90 1.97
CA LYS A 13 -15.46 7.55 1.64
C LYS A 13 -14.29 6.59 1.41
N GLY A 14 -13.29 7.03 0.66
CA GLY A 14 -12.06 6.27 0.40
C GLY A 14 -11.30 5.97 1.68
N GLU A 15 -10.94 7.02 2.43
CA GLU A 15 -10.18 6.93 3.69
C GLU A 15 -10.87 6.00 4.71
N LYS A 16 -12.19 6.15 4.93
CA LYS A 16 -12.92 5.29 5.87
C LYS A 16 -12.98 3.83 5.43
N ASN A 17 -13.13 3.56 4.13
CA ASN A 17 -13.12 2.19 3.64
C ASN A 17 -11.71 1.59 3.72
N PHE A 18 -10.66 2.37 3.46
CA PHE A 18 -9.28 1.93 3.67
C PHE A 18 -9.06 1.50 5.12
N GLU A 19 -9.41 2.34 6.10
CA GLU A 19 -9.29 1.97 7.51
C GLU A 19 -10.07 0.70 7.88
N ARG A 20 -11.30 0.56 7.36
CA ARG A 20 -12.14 -0.62 7.60
C ARG A 20 -11.51 -1.88 7.00
N ALA A 21 -10.92 -1.77 5.81
CA ALA A 21 -10.21 -2.85 5.15
C ALA A 21 -9.01 -3.29 5.98
N MET A 22 -8.16 -2.35 6.42
CA MET A 22 -7.00 -2.63 7.26
C MET A 22 -7.40 -3.29 8.59
N ARG A 23 -8.47 -2.83 9.23
CA ARG A 23 -9.03 -3.46 10.45
C ARG A 23 -9.62 -4.84 10.18
N ALA A 24 -10.16 -5.10 9.00
CA ALA A 24 -10.66 -6.41 8.60
C ALA A 24 -9.50 -7.39 8.37
N GLU A 25 -8.44 -6.96 7.66
CA GLU A 25 -7.21 -7.76 7.49
C GLU A 25 -6.57 -8.14 8.83
N LEU A 26 -6.45 -7.18 9.77
CA LEU A 26 -5.93 -7.47 11.12
C LEU A 26 -6.75 -8.53 11.87
N ARG A 27 -8.03 -8.63 11.57
CA ARG A 27 -8.95 -9.65 12.12
C ARG A 27 -9.04 -10.91 11.24
N ARG A 28 -8.26 -10.98 10.15
CA ARG A 28 -8.28 -12.06 9.15
C ARG A 28 -9.64 -12.27 8.48
N ASP A 29 -10.45 -11.21 8.41
CA ASP A 29 -11.73 -11.19 7.70
C ASP A 29 -11.48 -10.71 6.26
N PHE A 30 -10.91 -11.60 5.43
CA PHE A 30 -10.42 -11.26 4.10
C PHE A 30 -11.54 -10.91 3.12
N ASP A 31 -12.71 -11.53 3.27
CA ASP A 31 -13.88 -11.22 2.43
C ASP A 31 -14.34 -9.76 2.63
N LYS A 32 -14.41 -9.30 3.89
CA LYS A 32 -14.72 -7.89 4.17
C LYS A 32 -13.57 -6.97 3.78
N ALA A 33 -12.33 -7.40 4.00
CA ALA A 33 -11.17 -6.62 3.60
C ALA A 33 -11.21 -6.33 2.09
N GLU A 34 -11.43 -7.35 1.26
CA GLU A 34 -11.55 -7.22 -0.20
C GLU A 34 -12.71 -6.28 -0.59
N SER A 35 -13.88 -6.44 0.04
CA SER A 35 -15.03 -5.56 -0.21
C SER A 35 -14.71 -4.09 0.12
N TYR A 36 -14.07 -3.83 1.26
CA TYR A 36 -13.70 -2.48 1.66
C TYR A 36 -12.56 -1.90 0.80
N PHE A 37 -11.56 -2.70 0.42
CA PHE A 37 -10.52 -2.25 -0.50
C PHE A 37 -11.09 -1.92 -1.88
N THR A 38 -12.04 -2.71 -2.39
CA THR A 38 -12.74 -2.40 -3.64
C THR A 38 -13.45 -1.06 -3.55
N ALA A 39 -14.24 -0.85 -2.48
CA ALA A 39 -14.93 0.42 -2.26
C ALA A 39 -13.99 1.62 -2.06
N CYS A 40 -12.81 1.39 -1.46
CA CYS A 40 -11.75 2.38 -1.33
C CYS A 40 -11.16 2.75 -2.70
N ALA A 41 -10.71 1.75 -3.45
CA ALA A 41 -10.08 1.92 -4.77
C ALA A 41 -11.01 2.68 -5.72
N ASP A 42 -12.28 2.27 -5.82
CA ASP A 42 -13.24 2.89 -6.71
C ASP A 42 -13.52 4.37 -6.31
N ALA A 43 -13.67 4.66 -5.01
CA ALA A 43 -13.93 6.02 -4.54
C ALA A 43 -12.73 6.96 -4.76
N LEU A 44 -11.51 6.49 -4.47
CA LEU A 44 -10.30 7.29 -4.64
C LEU A 44 -9.90 7.43 -6.11
N GLN A 45 -10.17 6.43 -6.96
CA GLN A 45 -10.02 6.60 -8.40
C GLN A 45 -10.93 7.70 -8.94
N GLU A 46 -12.22 7.69 -8.57
CA GLU A 46 -13.15 8.74 -8.98
C GLU A 46 -12.67 10.13 -8.48
N LEU A 47 -12.10 10.20 -7.28
CA LEU A 47 -11.51 11.42 -6.73
C LEU A 47 -10.34 11.91 -7.60
N VAL A 48 -9.40 11.02 -7.95
CA VAL A 48 -8.22 11.32 -8.78
C VAL A 48 -8.67 11.84 -10.15
N GLU A 49 -9.60 11.17 -10.81
CA GLU A 49 -10.14 11.59 -12.11
C GLU A 49 -10.81 12.97 -12.04
N LYS A 50 -11.60 13.23 -10.99
CA LYS A 50 -12.21 14.55 -10.76
C LYS A 50 -11.18 15.65 -10.52
N LYS A 51 -10.13 15.36 -9.76
CA LYS A 51 -9.03 16.30 -9.49
C LYS A 51 -8.27 16.62 -10.77
N GLN A 52 -7.94 15.60 -11.58
CA GLN A 52 -7.28 15.75 -12.87
C GLN A 52 -8.11 16.61 -13.84
N LYS A 53 -9.42 16.36 -13.97
CA LYS A 53 -10.33 17.19 -14.80
C LYS A 53 -10.36 18.65 -14.36
N LYS A 54 -10.23 18.90 -13.06
CA LYS A 54 -10.14 20.25 -12.47
C LYS A 54 -8.73 20.83 -12.49
N ARG A 55 -7.75 20.17 -13.13
CA ARG A 55 -6.32 20.55 -13.14
C ARG A 55 -5.76 20.79 -11.73
N SER A 56 -6.22 19.99 -10.78
CA SER A 56 -5.78 19.99 -9.39
C SER A 56 -5.20 18.62 -9.03
N GLN A 57 -4.32 18.56 -8.04
CA GLN A 57 -3.71 17.30 -7.62
C GLN A 57 -4.49 16.65 -6.46
N PRO A 58 -4.60 15.31 -6.43
CA PRO A 58 -4.99 14.59 -5.21
C PRO A 58 -3.90 14.74 -4.14
N LEU A 59 -4.22 14.41 -2.89
CA LEU A 59 -3.20 14.29 -1.84
C LEU A 59 -2.41 13.01 -2.04
N VAL A 60 -1.12 13.00 -1.69
CA VAL A 60 -0.25 11.82 -1.79
C VAL A 60 -0.87 10.62 -1.07
N ARG A 61 -1.42 10.82 0.13
CA ARG A 61 -2.09 9.74 0.87
C ARG A 61 -3.26 9.10 0.12
N HIS A 62 -4.00 9.86 -0.70
CA HIS A 62 -5.08 9.29 -1.51
C HIS A 62 -4.54 8.37 -2.59
N LEU A 63 -3.43 8.76 -3.24
CA LEU A 63 -2.76 7.92 -4.23
C LEU A 63 -2.19 6.64 -3.59
N VAL A 64 -1.56 6.77 -2.43
CA VAL A 64 -1.01 5.63 -1.68
C VAL A 64 -2.12 4.68 -1.22
N MET A 65 -3.18 5.18 -0.57
CA MET A 65 -4.32 4.35 -0.15
C MET A 65 -4.99 3.65 -1.34
N ALA A 66 -5.18 4.35 -2.46
CA ALA A 66 -5.75 3.77 -3.67
C ALA A 66 -4.84 2.70 -4.27
N GLY A 67 -3.53 2.96 -4.35
CA GLY A 67 -2.53 2.01 -4.84
C GLY A 67 -2.49 0.73 -4.01
N ILE A 68 -2.46 0.85 -2.68
CA ILE A 68 -2.52 -0.29 -1.75
C ILE A 68 -3.82 -1.08 -1.92
N ALA A 69 -4.95 -0.38 -2.00
CA ALA A 69 -6.24 -1.01 -2.21
C ALA A 69 -6.27 -1.79 -3.55
N CYS A 70 -5.76 -1.20 -4.62
CA CYS A 70 -5.61 -1.84 -5.93
C CYS A 70 -4.70 -3.08 -5.87
N VAL A 71 -3.57 -3.03 -5.16
CA VAL A 71 -2.72 -4.21 -4.91
C VAL A 71 -3.52 -5.33 -4.25
N ARG A 72 -4.28 -5.01 -3.20
CA ARG A 72 -5.02 -6.00 -2.40
C ARG A 72 -6.14 -6.69 -3.17
N ILE A 73 -6.72 -6.02 -4.16
CA ILE A 73 -7.77 -6.57 -5.03
C ILE A 73 -7.23 -7.05 -6.40
N GLY A 74 -5.90 -7.11 -6.57
CA GLY A 74 -5.25 -7.64 -7.77
C GLY A 74 -5.20 -6.71 -8.99
N ARG A 75 -5.58 -5.44 -8.87
CA ARG A 75 -5.48 -4.42 -9.93
C ARG A 75 -4.05 -3.85 -10.01
N ASN A 76 -3.06 -4.71 -10.28
CA ASN A 76 -1.64 -4.38 -10.09
C ASN A 76 -1.10 -3.28 -11.02
N GLU A 77 -1.50 -3.22 -12.30
CA GLU A 77 -1.06 -2.14 -13.20
C GLU A 77 -1.55 -0.77 -12.70
N GLN A 78 -2.84 -0.71 -12.36
CA GLN A 78 -3.43 0.50 -11.81
C GLN A 78 -2.76 0.91 -10.49
N ALA A 79 -2.46 -0.08 -9.64
CA ALA A 79 -1.74 0.19 -8.41
C ALA A 79 -0.38 0.83 -8.70
N LEU A 80 0.38 0.28 -9.63
CA LEU A 80 1.69 0.79 -10.01
C LEU A 80 1.60 2.24 -10.50
N ASP A 81 0.66 2.55 -11.39
CA ASP A 81 0.44 3.92 -11.89
C ASP A 81 0.15 4.93 -10.75
N LEU A 82 -0.66 4.53 -9.77
CA LEU A 82 -1.02 5.37 -8.63
C LEU A 82 0.17 5.56 -7.67
N LEU A 83 0.94 4.49 -7.44
CA LEU A 83 2.08 4.51 -6.54
C LEU A 83 3.27 5.26 -7.12
N ASP A 84 3.52 5.15 -8.42
CA ASP A 84 4.52 5.97 -9.13
C ASP A 84 4.17 7.45 -9.08
N GLN A 85 2.90 7.81 -9.26
CA GLN A 85 2.43 9.18 -9.07
C GLN A 85 2.66 9.66 -7.62
N ALA A 86 2.39 8.80 -6.63
CA ALA A 86 2.61 9.13 -5.23
C ALA A 86 4.10 9.39 -4.94
N ILE A 87 4.99 8.50 -5.40
CA ILE A 87 6.45 8.60 -5.28
C ILE A 87 6.97 9.86 -5.97
N ALA A 88 6.48 10.17 -7.16
CA ALA A 88 6.89 11.36 -7.91
C ALA A 88 6.48 12.67 -7.21
N MET A 89 5.38 12.66 -6.46
CA MET A 89 4.96 13.80 -5.65
C MET A 89 5.76 13.90 -4.34
N ARG A 90 5.97 12.76 -3.67
CA ARG A 90 6.72 12.63 -2.42
C ARG A 90 7.32 11.23 -2.32
N ASP A 91 8.64 11.17 -2.20
CA ASP A 91 9.40 9.93 -2.01
C ASP A 91 9.51 9.49 -0.55
N ASP A 92 8.97 10.30 0.37
CA ASP A 92 9.03 10.08 1.82
C ASP A 92 7.88 9.23 2.39
N VAL A 93 7.19 8.45 1.55
CA VAL A 93 6.14 7.53 1.99
C VAL A 93 6.60 6.09 1.74
N PRO A 94 7.14 5.39 2.76
CA PRO A 94 7.68 4.03 2.59
C PRO A 94 6.69 3.02 2.01
N ASP A 95 5.41 3.13 2.39
CA ASP A 95 4.36 2.24 1.87
C ASP A 95 4.23 2.36 0.34
N ALA A 96 4.49 3.53 -0.26
CA ALA A 96 4.41 3.68 -1.70
C ALA A 96 5.43 2.81 -2.43
N TRP A 97 6.68 2.83 -1.97
CA TRP A 97 7.79 2.02 -2.48
C TRP A 97 7.55 0.52 -2.28
N LEU A 98 7.11 0.13 -1.08
CA LEU A 98 6.83 -1.27 -0.74
C LEU A 98 5.79 -1.87 -1.69
N HIS A 99 4.66 -1.16 -1.84
CA HIS A 99 3.53 -1.65 -2.61
C HIS A 99 3.76 -1.53 -4.12
N ALA A 100 4.59 -0.59 -4.60
CA ALA A 100 4.99 -0.52 -6.00
C ALA A 100 5.83 -1.73 -6.38
N GLY A 101 6.81 -2.10 -5.54
CA GLY A 101 7.59 -3.31 -5.76
C GLY A 101 6.74 -4.58 -5.70
N TYR A 102 5.77 -4.65 -4.79
CA TYR A 102 4.82 -5.77 -4.74
C TYR A 102 3.95 -5.86 -6.00
N ALA A 103 3.42 -4.73 -6.49
CA ALA A 103 2.65 -4.69 -7.73
C ALA A 103 3.48 -5.16 -8.92
N CYS A 104 4.73 -4.70 -9.05
CA CYS A 104 5.68 -5.16 -10.08
C CYS A 104 5.93 -6.66 -9.99
N ALA A 105 6.17 -7.19 -8.78
CA ALA A 105 6.42 -8.61 -8.59
C ALA A 105 5.20 -9.46 -9.01
N LYS A 106 3.97 -9.01 -8.69
CA LYS A 106 2.73 -9.66 -9.14
C LYS A 106 2.46 -9.54 -10.63
N LEU A 107 3.10 -8.59 -11.31
CA LEU A 107 3.10 -8.47 -12.77
C LEU A 107 4.25 -9.26 -13.44
N GLY A 108 5.05 -10.01 -12.67
CA GLY A 108 6.21 -10.74 -13.19
C GLY A 108 7.43 -9.86 -13.49
N ARG A 109 7.43 -8.59 -13.08
CA ARG A 109 8.49 -7.60 -13.37
C ARG A 109 9.55 -7.59 -12.27
N ALA A 110 10.35 -8.66 -12.18
CA ALA A 110 11.34 -8.86 -11.11
C ALA A 110 12.34 -7.70 -10.97
N GLU A 111 12.96 -7.26 -12.06
CA GLU A 111 13.96 -6.19 -12.02
C GLU A 111 13.38 -4.87 -11.51
N GLN A 112 12.15 -4.54 -11.90
CA GLN A 112 11.49 -3.33 -11.45
C GLN A 112 11.07 -3.43 -9.98
N ALA A 113 10.60 -4.60 -9.55
CA ALA A 113 10.32 -4.87 -8.14
C ALA A 113 11.57 -4.68 -7.27
N ALA A 114 12.73 -5.20 -7.71
CA ALA A 114 13.99 -5.00 -7.02
C ALA A 114 14.35 -3.52 -6.87
N ARG A 115 14.17 -2.71 -7.93
CA ARG A 115 14.47 -1.27 -7.88
C ARG A 115 13.61 -0.54 -6.85
N TYR A 116 12.31 -0.81 -6.79
CA TYR A 116 11.44 -0.20 -5.78
C TYR A 116 11.82 -0.63 -4.36
N TRP A 117 12.09 -1.93 -4.15
CA TRP A 117 12.45 -2.44 -2.83
C TRP A 117 13.84 -1.99 -2.37
N GLN A 118 14.80 -1.81 -3.27
CA GLN A 118 16.09 -1.18 -2.97
C GLN A 118 15.94 0.31 -2.60
N SER A 119 14.98 0.99 -3.20
CA SER A 119 14.66 2.39 -2.93
C SER A 119 13.78 2.56 -1.68
N TYR A 120 13.35 1.46 -1.04
CA TYR A 120 12.57 1.53 0.18
C TYR A 120 13.34 2.31 1.27
N PRO A 121 12.75 3.36 1.86
CA PRO A 121 13.51 4.27 2.72
C PRO A 121 14.04 3.57 3.98
N GLN A 122 15.36 3.53 4.14
CA GLN A 122 16.03 2.86 5.28
C GLN A 122 15.78 3.55 6.63
N TRP A 123 15.38 4.83 6.60
CA TRP A 123 14.98 5.56 7.80
C TRP A 123 13.55 5.23 8.25
N SER A 124 12.80 4.42 7.49
CA SER A 124 11.49 3.97 7.94
C SER A 124 11.65 3.17 9.24
N GLU A 125 10.77 3.41 10.22
CA GLU A 125 10.79 2.67 11.49
C GLU A 125 10.27 1.22 11.34
N ASP A 126 10.04 0.77 10.11
CA ASP A 126 9.45 -0.51 9.75
C ASP A 126 10.50 -1.60 9.55
N ARG A 127 11.26 -1.87 10.63
CA ARG A 127 12.41 -2.79 10.63
C ARG A 127 12.09 -4.18 10.07
N ILE A 128 10.93 -4.77 10.40
CA ILE A 128 10.57 -6.13 9.97
C ILE A 128 10.38 -6.16 8.44
N VAL A 129 9.80 -5.12 7.86
CA VAL A 129 9.67 -5.00 6.40
C VAL A 129 11.03 -4.76 5.77
N ALA A 130 11.83 -3.85 6.31
CA ALA A 130 13.15 -3.54 5.77
C ALA A 130 14.07 -4.78 5.74
N GLU A 131 14.07 -5.59 6.81
CA GLU A 131 14.80 -6.86 6.88
C GLU A 131 14.32 -7.85 5.81
N ALA A 132 13.01 -8.05 5.68
CA ALA A 132 12.45 -8.96 4.68
C ALA A 132 12.76 -8.53 3.23
N LEU A 133 12.77 -7.22 2.95
CA LEU A 133 13.18 -6.70 1.65
C LEU A 133 14.66 -6.96 1.39
N ALA A 134 15.54 -6.70 2.37
CA ALA A 134 16.97 -6.96 2.25
C ALA A 134 17.27 -8.45 2.01
N ASP A 135 16.63 -9.33 2.78
CA ASP A 135 16.77 -10.78 2.64
C ASP A 135 16.30 -11.26 1.26
N THR A 136 15.17 -10.75 0.77
CA THR A 136 14.64 -11.07 -0.55
C THR A 136 15.62 -10.65 -1.66
N LEU A 137 16.14 -9.43 -1.57
CA LEU A 137 17.09 -8.89 -2.55
C LEU A 137 18.42 -9.65 -2.55
N LEU A 138 18.86 -10.17 -1.39
CA LEU A 138 20.03 -11.03 -1.28
C LEU A 138 19.79 -12.42 -1.87
N GLN A 139 18.60 -12.98 -1.65
CA GLN A 139 18.21 -14.27 -2.23
C GLN A 139 18.22 -14.21 -3.75
N TRP A 140 17.72 -13.14 -4.37
CA TRP A 140 17.72 -13.00 -5.83
C TRP A 140 19.12 -12.92 -6.46
N GLN A 141 20.14 -12.57 -5.67
CA GLN A 141 21.53 -12.59 -6.14
C GLN A 141 22.17 -13.99 -6.05
N SER A 142 21.54 -14.91 -5.31
CA SER A 142 22.07 -16.25 -5.06
C SER A 142 21.55 -17.26 -6.09
N PRO A 143 22.37 -18.21 -6.57
CA PRO A 143 21.90 -19.30 -7.40
C PRO A 143 20.79 -20.10 -6.70
N GLY A 144 19.64 -20.27 -7.35
CA GLY A 144 18.48 -20.95 -6.76
C GLY A 144 17.76 -20.13 -5.68
N GLY A 145 17.93 -18.81 -5.68
CA GLY A 145 17.16 -17.88 -4.84
C GLY A 145 15.65 -17.99 -5.02
N ALA A 146 14.90 -17.46 -4.04
CA ALA A 146 13.44 -17.50 -4.05
C ALA A 146 12.85 -16.90 -5.33
N ASP A 147 11.81 -17.55 -5.85
CA ASP A 147 11.03 -16.98 -6.95
C ASP A 147 10.18 -15.79 -6.50
N LEU A 148 9.53 -15.12 -7.46
CA LEU A 148 8.73 -13.93 -7.20
C LEU A 148 7.55 -14.20 -6.26
N ASP A 149 6.94 -15.39 -6.31
CA ASP A 149 5.78 -15.70 -5.50
C ASP A 149 6.16 -15.95 -4.04
N ALA A 150 7.22 -16.71 -3.80
CA ALA A 150 7.82 -16.89 -2.48
C ALA A 150 8.28 -15.55 -1.89
N SER A 151 8.87 -14.69 -2.71
CA SER A 151 9.30 -13.33 -2.32
C SER A 151 8.11 -12.45 -1.94
N CYS A 152 7.04 -12.46 -2.76
CA CYS A 152 5.79 -11.76 -2.44
C CYS A 152 5.19 -12.25 -1.12
N GLU A 153 5.18 -13.56 -0.89
CA GLU A 153 4.64 -14.14 0.32
C GLU A 153 5.44 -13.72 1.56
N ALA A 154 6.77 -13.76 1.49
CA ALA A 154 7.66 -13.33 2.56
C ALA A 154 7.42 -11.85 2.92
N ILE A 155 7.31 -10.98 1.92
CA ILE A 155 7.09 -9.55 2.11
C ILE A 155 5.70 -9.28 2.71
N VAL A 156 4.65 -9.98 2.25
CA VAL A 156 3.30 -9.86 2.82
C VAL A 156 3.27 -10.32 4.27
N ARG A 157 3.94 -11.43 4.59
CA ARG A 157 4.08 -11.91 5.97
C ARG A 157 4.81 -10.90 6.85
N ALA A 158 5.89 -10.30 6.35
CA ALA A 158 6.65 -9.26 7.04
C ALA A 158 5.81 -8.00 7.28
N TYR A 159 5.07 -7.55 6.27
CA TYR A 159 4.14 -6.42 6.38
C TYR A 159 3.08 -6.64 7.46
N PHE A 160 2.41 -7.81 7.47
CA PHE A 160 1.43 -8.13 8.52
C PHE A 160 2.06 -8.29 9.90
N SER A 161 3.30 -8.76 9.98
CA SER A 161 4.05 -8.81 11.24
C SER A 161 4.34 -7.39 11.76
N GLN A 162 4.81 -6.51 10.88
CA GLN A 162 5.08 -5.10 11.19
C GLN A 162 3.81 -4.37 11.62
N MET A 163 2.69 -4.55 10.92
CA MET A 163 1.41 -3.95 11.30
C MET A 163 0.96 -4.39 12.69
N ARG A 164 1.04 -5.69 13.00
CA ARG A 164 0.69 -6.21 14.33
C ARG A 164 1.61 -5.66 15.40
N HIS A 165 2.90 -5.56 15.12
CA HIS A 165 3.88 -4.94 15.99
C HIS A 165 3.51 -3.47 16.27
N ASN A 166 3.27 -2.67 15.22
CA ASN A 166 2.92 -1.26 15.33
C ASN A 166 1.58 -1.06 16.08
N HIS A 167 0.59 -1.94 15.87
CA HIS A 167 -0.69 -1.88 16.57
C HIS A 167 -0.58 -2.18 18.07
N ALA A 168 0.41 -2.99 18.48
CA ALA A 168 0.66 -3.31 19.88
C ALA A 168 1.45 -2.21 20.64
N LEU A 169 1.96 -1.19 19.94
CA LEU A 169 2.67 -0.07 20.57
C LEU A 169 1.72 0.84 21.37
N PRO A 170 2.24 1.57 22.37
CA PRO A 170 1.49 2.61 23.06
C PRO A 170 0.90 3.64 22.08
N PRO A 171 -0.30 4.21 22.34
CA PRO A 171 -0.98 5.11 21.40
C PRO A 171 -0.08 6.23 20.87
N GLN A 172 0.71 6.88 21.73
CA GLN A 172 1.58 7.98 21.30
C GLN A 172 2.64 7.54 20.27
N ARG A 173 3.18 6.33 20.42
CA ARG A 173 4.16 5.75 19.49
C ARG A 173 3.49 5.29 18.19
N ARG A 174 2.34 4.60 18.31
CA ARG A 174 1.57 4.16 17.16
C ARG A 174 1.12 5.34 16.30
N ASP A 175 0.56 6.37 16.92
CA ASP A 175 0.02 7.53 16.22
C ASP A 175 1.15 8.36 15.57
N ALA A 176 2.34 8.41 16.19
CA ALA A 176 3.53 8.99 15.55
C ALA A 176 3.98 8.22 14.30
N ILE A 177 3.94 6.88 14.32
CA ILE A 177 4.28 6.04 13.16
C ILE A 177 3.23 6.21 12.06
N LEU A 178 1.94 6.15 12.41
CA LEU A 178 0.86 6.30 11.44
C LEU A 178 0.85 7.69 10.80
N GLY A 179 1.07 8.75 11.60
CA GLY A 179 1.20 10.12 11.10
C GLY A 179 2.38 10.30 10.15
N LYS A 180 3.50 9.61 10.37
CA LYS A 180 4.64 9.61 9.43
C LYS A 180 4.34 8.87 8.12
N ARG A 181 3.46 7.88 8.13
CA ARG A 181 3.00 7.17 6.92
C ARG A 181 2.01 8.00 6.09
N GLY A 182 1.56 9.15 6.60
CA GLY A 182 0.65 10.05 5.90
C GLY A 182 -0.82 9.63 5.96
N TYR A 183 -1.19 8.70 6.85
CA TYR A 183 -2.59 8.31 7.10
C TYR A 183 -3.17 9.04 8.31
#